data_AF-A0A1U9R182-F1
#
_entry.id   AF-A0A1U9R182-F1
#
_cell.length_a   1.000
_cell.length_b   1.000
_cell.length_c   1.000
_cell.angle_alpha   90.00
_cell.angle_beta   90.00
_cell.angle_gamma   90.00
#
_symmetry.space_group_name_H-M   'P 1'
#
loop_
_entity.id
_entity.type
_entity.pdbx_description
1 polymer ?
#
loop_
_entity_poly.entity_id
_entity_poly.type
_entity_poly.pdbx_seq_one_letter_code
_entity_poly.pdbx_strand_id
1 'polypeptide(L)'
;MQQSMDRARITARVDVADDQSTLRVVLLGGSRLPFLHFSSADEATTWLENAGIRATADTDEDDNVVLHLPADTVDTVRELLTADYLRAEDAADALQHALHQAGITLATVTVETPDALFVEIADSDNLATGVNLGVLLGADDIAQGLELHRPKGMRKLASRLHLVLTGAVGRGVAVRAEPGCEHRDDRLLIDLHADQAPRLADRITPPASASNTGSGAGVLPQAASPINVITAG
;
A
#
# COMPACT_ATOMS: atom_id res chain seq x y z
N MET A 1 -19.95 12.55 3.05
CA MET A 1 -19.47 12.60 1.65
C MET A 1 -18.11 13.27 1.55
N GLN A 2 -17.96 14.58 1.83
CA GLN A 2 -16.69 15.31 1.67
C GLN A 2 -15.49 14.61 2.34
N GLN A 3 -15.60 14.26 3.63
CA GLN A 3 -14.53 13.55 4.35
C GLN A 3 -14.08 12.24 3.68
N SER A 4 -15.01 11.50 3.06
CA SER A 4 -14.67 10.25 2.35
C SER A 4 -13.95 10.54 1.05
N MET A 5 -14.31 11.61 0.33
CA MET A 5 -13.60 12.08 -0.86
C MET A 5 -12.18 12.51 -0.51
N ASP A 6 -12.03 13.32 0.55
CA ASP A 6 -10.73 13.81 1.01
C ASP A 6 -9.81 12.64 1.39
N ARG A 7 -10.33 11.64 2.14
CA ARG A 7 -9.55 10.45 2.52
C ARG A 7 -9.20 9.57 1.30
N ALA A 8 -10.10 9.47 0.32
CA ALA A 8 -9.83 8.79 -0.95
C ALA A 8 -8.94 9.63 -1.89
N ARG A 9 -8.56 10.85 -1.49
CA ARG A 9 -7.85 11.86 -2.30
C ARG A 9 -8.52 12.13 -3.64
N ILE A 10 -9.86 12.07 -3.66
CA ILE A 10 -10.69 12.47 -4.79
C ILE A 10 -10.96 13.96 -4.63
N THR A 11 -10.47 14.76 -5.57
CA THR A 11 -10.70 16.20 -5.56
C THR A 11 -12.16 16.46 -5.94
N ALA A 12 -12.98 16.78 -4.95
CA ALA A 12 -14.39 17.07 -5.15
C ALA A 12 -14.86 18.15 -4.17
N ARG A 13 -15.90 18.87 -4.59
CA ARG A 13 -16.63 19.81 -3.73
C ARG A 13 -18.04 19.28 -3.53
N VAL A 14 -18.43 19.18 -2.26
CA VAL A 14 -19.77 18.73 -1.88
C VAL A 14 -20.57 19.90 -1.33
N ASP A 15 -21.68 20.21 -1.98
CA ASP A 15 -22.63 21.23 -1.54
C ASP A 15 -24.03 20.64 -1.37
N VAL A 16 -24.89 21.34 -0.64
CA VAL A 16 -26.32 21.06 -0.61
C VAL A 16 -27.00 22.00 -1.62
N ALA A 17 -27.87 21.47 -2.48
CA ALA A 17 -28.62 22.27 -3.44
C ALA A 17 -29.63 23.19 -2.73
N ASP A 18 -30.14 24.18 -3.47
CA ASP A 18 -31.10 25.16 -2.95
C ASP A 18 -32.41 24.52 -2.45
N ASP A 19 -32.75 23.33 -2.96
CA ASP A 19 -33.91 22.54 -2.53
C ASP A 19 -33.72 21.87 -1.15
N GLN A 20 -32.51 21.92 -0.58
CA GLN A 20 -32.08 21.27 0.67
C GLN A 20 -32.28 19.74 0.74
N SER A 21 -32.70 19.11 -0.34
CA SER A 21 -32.98 17.67 -0.43
C SER A 21 -32.01 16.93 -1.36
N THR A 22 -31.33 17.67 -2.21
CA THR A 22 -30.36 17.15 -3.19
C THR A 22 -28.96 17.58 -2.79
N LEU A 23 -28.04 16.62 -2.76
CA LEU A 23 -26.63 16.87 -2.54
C LEU A 23 -25.93 16.99 -3.90
N ARG A 24 -25.18 18.07 -4.10
CA ARG A 24 -24.39 18.30 -5.31
C ARG A 24 -22.95 17.89 -5.05
N VAL A 25 -22.42 17.01 -5.88
CA VAL A 25 -21.00 16.62 -5.86
C VAL A 25 -20.35 17.10 -7.14
N VAL A 26 -19.53 18.14 -7.05
CA VAL A 26 -18.73 18.64 -8.16
C VAL A 26 -17.39 17.90 -8.16
N LEU A 27 -17.10 17.18 -9.24
CA LEU A 27 -15.85 16.43 -9.41
C LEU A 27 -14.80 17.35 -10.05
N LEU A 28 -13.78 17.72 -9.30
CA LEU A 28 -12.82 18.76 -9.67
C LEU A 28 -11.54 18.14 -10.25
N GLY A 29 -11.42 18.09 -11.57
CA GLY A 29 -10.22 17.59 -12.25
C GLY A 29 -10.08 16.05 -12.31
N GLY A 30 -9.29 15.56 -13.27
CA GLY A 30 -9.33 14.17 -13.73
C GLY A 30 -8.33 13.19 -13.10
N SER A 31 -7.64 13.51 -12.01
CA SER A 31 -6.49 12.70 -11.57
C SER A 31 -6.83 11.46 -10.75
N ARG A 32 -8.03 11.35 -10.15
CA ARG A 32 -8.43 10.16 -9.37
C ARG A 32 -9.95 9.97 -9.37
N LEU A 33 -10.50 9.64 -10.54
CA LEU A 33 -11.88 9.21 -10.64
C LEU A 33 -11.93 7.67 -10.68
N PRO A 34 -12.92 7.04 -10.03
CA PRO A 34 -12.99 5.57 -9.87
C PRO A 34 -13.18 4.80 -11.19
N PHE A 35 -13.30 5.51 -12.30
CA PHE A 35 -13.37 4.99 -13.66
C PHE A 35 -12.71 5.99 -14.60
N LEU A 36 -12.21 5.49 -15.73
CA LEU A 36 -11.52 6.27 -16.75
C LEU A 36 -12.40 7.44 -17.21
N HIS A 37 -12.07 8.62 -16.70
CA HIS A 37 -12.53 9.95 -17.08
C HIS A 37 -14.00 10.02 -17.56
N PHE A 38 -14.91 10.51 -16.70
CA PHE A 38 -16.07 11.19 -17.29
C PHE A 38 -15.54 12.34 -18.13
N SER A 39 -15.66 12.16 -19.44
CA SER A 39 -15.37 13.18 -20.42
C SER A 39 -16.60 14.08 -20.61
N SER A 40 -17.75 13.69 -20.04
CA SER A 40 -19.01 14.43 -20.07
C SER A 40 -20.00 14.00 -18.97
N ALA A 41 -21.02 14.84 -18.73
CA ALA A 41 -22.15 14.52 -17.86
C ALA A 41 -23.02 13.36 -18.36
N ASP A 42 -23.07 13.12 -19.67
CA ASP A 42 -23.85 12.01 -20.25
C ASP A 42 -23.28 10.64 -19.86
N GLU A 43 -21.94 10.52 -19.85
CA GLU A 43 -21.25 9.33 -19.37
C GLU A 43 -21.51 9.11 -17.87
N ALA A 44 -21.57 10.21 -17.10
CA ALA A 44 -21.86 10.17 -15.67
C ALA A 44 -23.29 9.73 -15.36
N THR A 45 -24.26 10.24 -16.11
CA THR A 45 -25.65 9.81 -16.00
C THR A 45 -25.80 8.34 -16.40
N THR A 46 -25.19 7.92 -17.52
CA THR A 46 -25.20 6.52 -17.98
C THR A 46 -24.60 5.57 -16.94
N TRP A 47 -23.50 5.99 -16.29
CA TRP A 47 -22.87 5.21 -15.23
C TRP A 47 -23.78 5.07 -13.99
N LEU A 48 -24.43 6.14 -13.54
CA LEU A 48 -25.40 6.11 -12.45
C LEU A 48 -26.57 5.17 -12.78
N GLU A 49 -27.09 5.24 -14.00
CA GLU A 49 -28.17 4.37 -14.49
C GLU A 49 -27.77 2.90 -14.50
N ASN A 50 -26.57 2.59 -15.01
CA ASN A 50 -26.03 1.23 -15.03
C ASN A 50 -25.82 0.66 -13.62
N ALA A 51 -25.54 1.53 -12.64
CA ALA A 51 -25.46 1.17 -11.23
C ALA A 51 -26.85 1.08 -10.55
N GLY A 52 -27.94 1.37 -11.26
CA GLY A 52 -29.31 1.36 -10.73
C GLY A 52 -29.60 2.52 -9.77
N ILE A 53 -28.82 3.60 -9.85
CA ILE A 53 -28.90 4.75 -8.94
C ILE A 53 -29.79 5.81 -9.56
N ARG A 54 -30.82 6.23 -8.82
CA ARG A 54 -31.73 7.30 -9.24
C ARG A 54 -31.10 8.68 -8.99
N ALA A 55 -30.07 9.01 -9.74
CA ALA A 55 -29.39 10.30 -9.70
C ALA A 55 -29.10 10.77 -11.13
N THR A 56 -28.78 12.05 -11.29
CA THR A 56 -28.44 12.63 -12.59
C THR A 56 -27.10 13.33 -12.51
N ALA A 57 -26.48 13.57 -13.66
CA ALA A 57 -25.30 14.42 -13.77
C ALA A 57 -25.54 15.55 -14.77
N ASP A 58 -24.90 16.68 -14.55
CA ASP A 58 -24.78 17.79 -15.50
C ASP A 58 -23.33 18.32 -15.46
N THR A 59 -23.04 19.33 -16.25
CA THR A 59 -21.74 20.01 -16.27
C THR A 59 -21.90 21.44 -15.71
N ASP A 60 -20.93 21.91 -14.92
CA ASP A 60 -20.88 23.31 -14.48
C ASP A 60 -20.20 24.25 -15.50
N GLU A 61 -20.05 25.53 -15.13
CA GLU A 61 -19.46 26.56 -15.99
C GLU A 61 -17.98 26.35 -16.32
N ASP A 62 -17.30 25.52 -15.54
CA ASP A 62 -15.88 25.18 -15.66
C ASP A 62 -15.68 23.80 -16.32
N ASP A 63 -16.70 23.27 -16.98
CA ASP A 63 -16.74 21.94 -17.59
C ASP A 63 -16.56 20.77 -16.58
N ASN A 64 -16.81 20.99 -15.28
CA ASN A 64 -16.75 19.92 -14.29
C ASN A 64 -18.05 19.13 -14.24
N VAL A 65 -17.94 17.82 -14.05
CA VAL A 65 -19.11 16.96 -13.84
C VAL A 65 -19.69 17.21 -12.44
N VAL A 66 -20.99 17.49 -12.40
CA VAL A 66 -21.78 17.69 -11.19
C VAL A 66 -22.78 16.55 -11.06
N LEU A 67 -22.65 15.75 -10.00
CA LEU A 67 -23.65 14.75 -9.65
C LEU A 67 -24.73 15.37 -8.77
N HIS A 68 -25.98 15.16 -9.13
CA HIS A 68 -27.17 15.56 -8.37
C HIS A 68 -27.74 14.34 -7.67
N LEU A 69 -27.51 14.25 -6.36
CA LEU A 69 -27.77 13.06 -5.57
C LEU A 69 -28.95 13.28 -4.61
N PRO A 70 -30.10 12.63 -4.84
CA PRO A 70 -31.14 12.53 -3.82
C PRO A 70 -30.61 11.89 -2.53
N ALA A 71 -31.14 12.31 -1.38
CA ALA A 71 -30.64 11.89 -0.06
C ALA A 71 -30.51 10.37 0.13
N ASP A 72 -31.44 9.58 -0.44
CA ASP A 72 -31.45 8.12 -0.39
C ASP A 72 -30.35 7.45 -1.22
N THR A 73 -29.74 8.19 -2.17
CA THR A 73 -28.65 7.69 -3.04
C THR A 73 -27.25 8.03 -2.54
N VAL A 74 -27.13 9.00 -1.62
CA VAL A 74 -25.85 9.58 -1.21
C VAL A 74 -24.87 8.54 -0.70
N ASP A 75 -25.34 7.61 0.15
CA ASP A 75 -24.48 6.58 0.73
C ASP A 75 -23.99 5.57 -0.31
N THR A 76 -24.88 5.13 -1.21
CA THR A 76 -24.52 4.22 -2.30
C THR A 76 -23.51 4.86 -3.24
N VAL A 77 -23.73 6.11 -3.66
CA VAL A 77 -22.79 6.84 -4.53
C VAL A 77 -21.47 7.10 -3.82
N ARG A 78 -21.49 7.42 -2.52
CA ARG A 78 -20.28 7.60 -1.72
C ARG A 78 -19.43 6.34 -1.74
N GLU A 79 -20.04 5.20 -1.43
CA GLU A 79 -19.36 3.91 -1.41
C GLU A 79 -18.78 3.61 -2.79
N LEU A 80 -19.60 3.75 -3.83
CA LEU A 80 -19.20 3.47 -5.21
C LEU A 80 -18.05 4.38 -5.70
N LEU A 81 -18.01 5.63 -5.23
CA LEU A 81 -16.94 6.56 -5.59
C LEU A 81 -15.64 6.32 -4.80
N THR A 82 -15.74 5.89 -3.54
CA THR A 82 -14.60 5.96 -2.61
C THR A 82 -14.04 4.61 -2.18
N ALA A 83 -14.82 3.52 -2.21
CA ALA A 83 -14.46 2.27 -1.56
C ALA A 83 -13.13 1.68 -2.04
N ASP A 84 -12.88 1.63 -3.34
CA ASP A 84 -11.66 1.02 -3.87
C ASP A 84 -10.42 1.90 -3.63
N TYR A 85 -10.55 3.23 -3.75
CA TYR A 85 -9.47 4.15 -3.39
C TYR A 85 -9.17 4.14 -1.89
N LEU A 86 -10.18 4.06 -1.03
CA LEU A 86 -9.98 3.93 0.42
C LEU A 86 -9.25 2.63 0.75
N ARG A 87 -9.59 1.51 0.09
CA ARG A 87 -8.88 0.24 0.24
C ARG A 87 -7.42 0.35 -0.20
N ALA A 88 -7.16 1.02 -1.31
CA ALA A 88 -5.81 1.24 -1.83
C ALA A 88 -4.97 2.12 -0.90
N GLU A 89 -5.54 3.22 -0.38
CA GLU A 89 -4.87 4.10 0.59
C GLU A 89 -4.59 3.35 1.90
N ASP A 90 -5.54 2.55 2.41
CA ASP A 90 -5.33 1.74 3.61
C ASP A 90 -4.20 0.70 3.40
N ALA A 91 -4.12 0.08 2.21
CA ALA A 91 -3.05 -0.84 1.85
C ALA A 91 -1.68 -0.13 1.71
N ALA A 92 -1.68 1.07 1.12
CA ALA A 92 -0.48 1.90 0.99
C ALA A 92 0.05 2.34 2.35
N ASP A 93 -0.82 2.81 3.25
CA ASP A 93 -0.48 3.21 4.61
C ASP A 93 0.09 2.03 5.42
N ALA A 94 -0.52 0.86 5.31
CA ALA A 94 -0.03 -0.36 5.97
C ALA A 94 1.37 -0.75 5.46
N LEU A 95 1.59 -0.70 4.15
CA LEU A 95 2.90 -1.00 3.55
C LEU A 95 3.95 0.05 3.95
N GLN A 96 3.61 1.34 3.89
CA GLN A 96 4.47 2.43 4.33
C GLN A 96 4.92 2.23 5.78
N HIS A 97 3.97 1.87 6.65
CA HIS A 97 4.25 1.61 8.05
C HIS A 97 5.19 0.41 8.24
N ALA A 98 4.94 -0.71 7.56
CA ALA A 98 5.79 -1.91 7.64
C ALA A 98 7.22 -1.64 7.13
N LEU A 99 7.37 -0.90 6.02
CA LEU A 99 8.68 -0.50 5.50
C LEU A 99 9.45 0.34 6.52
N HIS A 100 8.79 1.33 7.13
CA HIS A 100 9.39 2.15 8.18
C HIS A 100 9.78 1.35 9.42
N GLN A 101 8.91 0.44 9.88
CA GLN A 101 9.20 -0.42 11.03
C GLN A 101 10.41 -1.34 10.77
N ALA A 102 10.60 -1.78 9.53
CA ALA A 102 11.75 -2.58 9.12
C ALA A 102 13.01 -1.75 8.76
N GLY A 103 12.97 -0.43 8.97
CA GLY A 103 14.12 0.47 8.75
C GLY A 103 14.30 0.94 7.30
N ILE A 104 13.34 0.69 6.40
CA ILE A 104 13.33 1.19 5.01
C ILE A 104 12.66 2.56 4.99
N THR A 105 13.28 3.55 5.62
CA THR A 105 12.67 4.88 5.87
C THR A 105 12.68 5.83 4.68
N LEU A 106 13.44 5.52 3.63
CA LEU A 106 13.49 6.32 2.39
C LEU A 106 12.43 5.89 1.38
N ALA A 107 11.63 4.86 1.69
CA ALA A 107 10.53 4.44 0.85
C ALA A 107 9.33 5.38 1.03
N THR A 108 8.72 5.78 -0.07
CA THR A 108 7.41 6.44 -0.10
C THR A 108 6.46 5.59 -0.92
N VAL A 109 5.27 5.32 -0.39
CA VAL A 109 4.21 4.57 -1.04
C VAL A 109 3.10 5.53 -1.47
N THR A 110 2.73 5.50 -2.75
CA THR A 110 1.63 6.30 -3.31
C THR A 110 0.63 5.41 -4.02
N VAL A 111 -0.64 5.82 -4.00
CA VAL A 111 -1.70 5.22 -4.80
C VAL A 111 -1.72 5.89 -6.18
N GLU A 112 -1.54 5.15 -7.26
CA GLU A 112 -1.68 5.69 -8.63
C GLU A 112 -3.11 5.52 -9.13
N THR A 113 -3.66 4.31 -8.93
CA THR A 113 -5.04 3.95 -9.26
C THR A 113 -5.60 3.07 -8.13
N PRO A 114 -6.92 2.76 -8.12
CA PRO A 114 -7.49 1.89 -7.09
C PRO A 114 -6.84 0.50 -7.01
N ASP A 115 -6.25 0.03 -8.11
CA ASP A 115 -5.61 -1.27 -8.20
C ASP A 115 -4.08 -1.22 -8.22
N ALA A 116 -3.47 -0.03 -8.29
CA ALA A 116 -2.04 0.15 -8.50
C ALA A 116 -1.42 1.08 -7.44
N LEU A 117 -0.39 0.57 -6.78
CA LEU A 117 0.44 1.27 -5.84
C LEU A 117 1.85 1.42 -6.41
N PHE A 118 2.48 2.52 -6.05
CA PHE A 118 3.84 2.85 -6.45
C PHE A 118 4.70 3.04 -5.21
N VAL A 119 5.86 2.40 -5.17
CA VAL A 119 6.86 2.60 -4.12
C VAL A 119 8.09 3.22 -4.73
N GLU A 120 8.46 4.41 -4.24
CA GLU A 120 9.68 5.10 -4.59
C GLU A 120 10.65 5.01 -3.41
N ILE A 121 11.84 4.47 -3.65
CA ILE A 121 12.98 4.54 -2.74
C ILE A 121 14.00 5.48 -3.37
N ALA A 122 14.05 6.72 -2.89
CA ALA A 122 15.05 7.70 -3.29
C ALA A 122 16.24 7.62 -2.31
N ASP A 123 17.39 7.21 -2.81
CA ASP A 123 18.54 6.87 -1.97
C ASP A 123 19.86 7.33 -2.63
N SER A 124 20.49 8.33 -2.02
CA SER A 124 21.78 8.88 -2.47
C SER A 124 22.97 7.95 -2.19
N ASP A 125 22.80 6.91 -1.35
CA ASP A 125 23.86 5.96 -1.02
C ASP A 125 23.78 4.69 -1.88
N ASN A 126 23.82 4.88 -3.19
CA ASN A 126 23.88 3.80 -4.18
C ASN A 126 22.78 2.73 -4.00
N LEU A 127 21.56 3.15 -3.65
CA LEU A 127 20.41 2.25 -3.41
C LEU A 127 20.62 1.23 -2.27
N ALA A 128 21.42 1.55 -1.24
CA ALA A 128 21.60 0.71 -0.05
C ALA A 128 20.27 0.29 0.59
N THR A 129 19.28 1.18 0.61
CA THR A 129 17.92 0.94 1.10
C THR A 129 17.20 -0.12 0.26
N GLY A 130 17.36 -0.10 -1.06
CA GLY A 130 16.84 -1.14 -1.95
C GLY A 130 17.53 -2.50 -1.74
N VAL A 131 18.83 -2.50 -1.42
CA VAL A 131 19.55 -3.72 -1.02
C VAL A 131 19.00 -4.27 0.29
N ASN A 132 18.80 -3.43 1.30
CA ASN A 132 18.23 -3.82 2.59
C ASN A 132 16.83 -4.42 2.46
N LEU A 133 15.99 -3.88 1.57
CA LEU A 133 14.71 -4.49 1.22
C LEU A 133 14.88 -5.91 0.67
N GLY A 134 15.86 -6.13 -0.23
CA GLY A 134 16.17 -7.47 -0.74
C GLY A 134 16.61 -8.45 0.35
N VAL A 135 17.46 -8.00 1.27
CA VAL A 135 17.92 -8.79 2.43
C VAL A 135 16.75 -9.15 3.34
N LEU A 136 15.86 -8.20 3.66
CA LEU A 136 14.65 -8.45 4.45
C LEU A 136 13.73 -9.51 3.83
N LEU A 137 13.74 -9.63 2.50
CA LEU A 137 12.97 -10.63 1.77
C LEU A 137 13.72 -11.98 1.62
N GLY A 138 14.92 -12.10 2.20
CA GLY A 138 15.73 -13.32 2.24
C GLY A 138 16.76 -13.46 1.12
N ALA A 139 17.09 -12.37 0.43
CA ALA A 139 18.12 -12.34 -0.62
C ALA A 139 19.40 -11.66 -0.10
N ASP A 140 20.13 -12.34 0.79
CA ASP A 140 21.34 -11.82 1.44
C ASP A 140 22.45 -11.42 0.44
N ASP A 141 22.49 -12.05 -0.74
CA ASP A 141 23.47 -11.84 -1.80
C ASP A 141 22.99 -10.91 -2.92
N ILE A 142 21.88 -10.20 -2.73
CA ILE A 142 21.21 -9.45 -3.80
C ILE A 142 22.10 -8.41 -4.49
N ALA A 143 23.03 -7.80 -3.75
CA ALA A 143 24.00 -6.82 -4.27
C ALA A 143 25.32 -7.44 -4.74
N GLN A 144 25.53 -8.75 -4.55
CA GLN A 144 26.83 -9.38 -4.80
C GLN A 144 27.26 -9.22 -6.27
N GLY A 145 28.45 -8.66 -6.46
CA GLY A 145 29.05 -8.40 -7.77
C GLY A 145 28.40 -7.28 -8.57
N LEU A 146 27.62 -6.40 -7.93
CA LEU A 146 26.99 -5.25 -8.57
C LEU A 146 27.76 -3.96 -8.29
N GLU A 147 28.04 -3.18 -9.33
CA GLU A 147 28.56 -1.82 -9.22
C GLU A 147 27.39 -0.84 -9.15
N LEU A 148 26.85 -0.60 -7.95
CA LEU A 148 25.61 0.17 -7.77
C LEU A 148 25.74 1.67 -8.12
N HIS A 149 26.94 2.25 -8.03
CA HIS A 149 27.25 3.59 -8.54
C HIS A 149 27.19 3.71 -10.08
N ARG A 150 26.92 2.61 -10.80
CA ARG A 150 26.80 2.58 -12.26
C ARG A 150 25.36 2.22 -12.66
N PRO A 151 24.78 2.88 -13.69
CA PRO A 151 23.44 2.55 -14.18
C PRO A 151 23.23 1.08 -14.56
N LYS A 152 24.29 0.38 -14.98
CA LYS A 152 24.23 -1.06 -15.28
C LYS A 152 24.08 -1.92 -14.03
N GLY A 153 24.75 -1.56 -12.92
CA GLY A 153 24.61 -2.26 -11.65
C GLY A 153 23.24 -2.02 -11.02
N MET A 154 22.75 -0.79 -11.05
CA MET A 154 21.39 -0.44 -10.59
C MET A 154 20.31 -1.22 -11.34
N ARG A 155 20.37 -1.28 -12.67
CA ARG A 155 19.42 -2.08 -13.46
C ARG A 155 19.45 -3.57 -13.10
N LYS A 156 20.64 -4.11 -12.82
CA LYS A 156 20.77 -5.50 -12.35
C LYS A 156 20.16 -5.69 -10.96
N LEU A 157 20.34 -4.73 -10.05
CA LEU A 157 19.68 -4.75 -8.74
C LEU A 157 18.16 -4.75 -8.90
N ALA A 158 17.61 -3.84 -9.73
CA ALA A 158 16.19 -3.79 -10.03
C ALA A 158 15.67 -5.12 -10.60
N SER A 159 16.39 -5.74 -11.55
CA SER A 159 16.01 -7.05 -12.08
C SER A 159 16.02 -8.16 -11.01
N ARG A 160 17.00 -8.15 -10.10
CA ARG A 160 17.04 -9.12 -8.99
C ARG A 160 15.90 -8.88 -8.00
N LEU A 161 15.65 -7.63 -7.61
CA LEU A 161 14.54 -7.25 -6.75
C LEU A 161 13.18 -7.61 -7.35
N HIS A 162 13.00 -7.44 -8.67
CA HIS A 162 11.79 -7.88 -9.36
C HIS A 162 11.53 -9.38 -9.15
N LEU A 163 12.56 -10.23 -9.25
CA LEU A 163 12.42 -11.66 -9.01
C LEU A 163 12.08 -11.97 -7.55
N VAL A 164 12.78 -11.32 -6.61
CA VAL A 164 12.54 -11.49 -5.16
C VAL A 164 11.13 -11.08 -4.78
N LEU A 165 10.68 -9.90 -5.22
CA LEU A 165 9.33 -9.40 -4.98
C LEU A 165 8.28 -10.27 -5.67
N THR A 166 8.54 -10.75 -6.89
CA THR A 166 7.64 -11.70 -7.55
C THR A 166 7.45 -12.97 -6.73
N GLY A 167 8.52 -13.47 -6.11
CA GLY A 167 8.46 -14.59 -5.18
C GLY A 167 7.73 -14.28 -3.87
N ALA A 168 7.82 -13.03 -3.38
CA ALA A 168 7.21 -12.60 -2.14
C ALA A 168 5.70 -12.34 -2.24
N VAL A 169 5.25 -11.65 -3.30
CA VAL A 169 3.85 -11.18 -3.41
C VAL A 169 3.08 -11.75 -4.60
N GLY A 170 3.75 -12.41 -5.54
CA GLY A 170 3.18 -12.95 -6.76
C GLY A 170 3.54 -12.15 -8.02
N ARG A 171 2.93 -12.52 -9.16
CA ARG A 171 3.18 -11.89 -10.46
C ARG A 171 2.58 -10.50 -10.55
N GLY A 172 3.09 -9.67 -11.48
CA GLY A 172 2.55 -8.33 -11.76
C GLY A 172 3.35 -7.19 -11.11
N VAL A 173 4.36 -7.51 -10.29
CA VAL A 173 5.30 -6.52 -9.77
C VAL A 173 6.22 -6.04 -10.89
N ALA A 174 6.47 -4.75 -11.00
CA ALA A 174 7.56 -4.21 -11.82
C ALA A 174 8.57 -3.47 -10.94
N VAL A 175 9.85 -3.54 -11.31
CA VAL A 175 10.92 -2.82 -10.61
C VAL A 175 11.82 -2.19 -11.64
N ARG A 176 12.06 -0.89 -11.50
CA ARG A 176 13.01 -0.12 -12.31
C ARG A 176 13.94 0.67 -11.40
N ALA A 177 15.16 0.88 -11.88
CA ALA A 177 16.11 1.78 -11.23
C ALA A 177 16.42 2.95 -12.15
N GLU A 178 16.41 4.15 -11.60
CA GLU A 178 16.72 5.38 -12.31
C GLU A 178 17.94 6.03 -11.68
N PRO A 179 19.01 6.29 -12.47
CA PRO A 179 20.14 7.07 -12.00
C PRO A 179 19.71 8.48 -11.59
N GLY A 180 20.26 8.94 -10.48
CA GLY A 180 20.17 10.30 -10.01
C GLY A 180 20.86 11.28 -10.95
N CYS A 181 20.62 12.56 -10.68
CA CYS A 181 21.30 13.68 -11.32
C CYS A 181 21.66 14.72 -10.25
N GLU A 182 22.25 15.84 -10.64
CA GLU A 182 22.67 16.90 -9.69
C GLU A 182 21.56 17.39 -8.74
N HIS A 183 20.30 17.17 -9.10
CA HIS A 183 19.12 17.63 -8.35
C HIS A 183 18.29 16.50 -7.75
N ARG A 184 18.66 15.23 -7.96
CA ARG A 184 17.85 14.06 -7.53
C ARG A 184 18.73 12.87 -7.23
N ASP A 185 18.39 12.16 -6.17
CA ASP A 185 19.06 10.92 -5.78
C ASP A 185 18.81 9.78 -6.78
N ASP A 186 19.62 8.72 -6.67
CA ASP A 186 19.32 7.45 -7.34
C ASP A 186 17.98 6.91 -6.82
N ARG A 187 17.20 6.29 -7.70
CA ARG A 187 15.86 5.80 -7.35
C ARG A 187 15.66 4.36 -7.70
N LEU A 188 14.96 3.65 -6.82
CA LEU A 188 14.31 2.40 -7.12
C LEU A 188 12.81 2.62 -7.09
N LEU A 189 12.14 2.26 -8.19
CA LEU A 189 10.71 2.45 -8.37
C LEU A 189 10.07 1.07 -8.53
N ILE A 190 9.04 0.80 -7.74
CA ILE A 190 8.37 -0.50 -7.67
C ILE A 190 6.88 -0.27 -7.91
N ASP A 191 6.35 -0.91 -8.94
CA ASP A 191 4.91 -0.94 -9.21
C ASP A 191 4.33 -2.22 -8.59
N LEU A 192 3.27 -2.07 -7.80
CA LEU A 192 2.56 -3.14 -7.10
C LEU A 192 1.06 -3.05 -7.39
N HIS A 193 0.38 -4.18 -7.36
CA HIS A 193 -1.07 -4.17 -7.22
C HIS A 193 -1.47 -3.88 -5.76
N ALA A 194 -2.64 -3.27 -5.57
CA ALA A 194 -3.14 -2.95 -4.22
C ALA A 194 -3.28 -4.19 -3.32
N ASP A 195 -3.62 -5.35 -3.88
CA ASP A 195 -3.72 -6.63 -3.15
C ASP A 195 -2.36 -7.24 -2.76
N GLN A 196 -1.26 -6.75 -3.35
CA GLN A 196 0.09 -7.21 -3.07
C GLN A 196 0.71 -6.49 -1.87
N ALA A 197 0.31 -5.25 -1.59
CA ALA A 197 0.86 -4.46 -0.49
C ALA A 197 0.71 -5.13 0.89
N PRO A 198 -0.45 -5.69 1.27
CA PRO A 198 -0.59 -6.39 2.54
C PRO A 198 0.35 -7.61 2.64
N ARG A 199 0.52 -8.36 1.56
CA ARG A 199 1.44 -9.52 1.53
C ARG A 199 2.89 -9.08 1.70
N LEU A 200 3.28 -7.97 1.08
CA LEU A 200 4.61 -7.41 1.23
C LEU A 200 4.84 -6.93 2.68
N ALA A 201 3.86 -6.24 3.25
CA ALA A 201 3.89 -5.77 4.63
C ALA A 201 4.07 -6.93 5.62
N ASP A 202 3.26 -7.98 5.49
CA ASP A 202 3.33 -9.19 6.32
C ASP A 202 4.69 -9.91 6.19
N ARG A 203 5.30 -9.87 5.01
CA ARG A 203 6.59 -10.51 4.75
C ARG A 203 7.75 -9.74 5.37
N ILE A 204 7.69 -8.41 5.34
CA ILE A 204 8.72 -7.50 5.85
C ILE A 204 8.64 -7.38 7.38
N THR A 205 7.43 -7.41 7.93
CA THR A 205 7.18 -7.34 9.37
C THR A 205 6.37 -8.57 9.81
N PRO A 206 6.98 -9.76 9.86
CA PRO A 206 6.27 -10.94 10.32
C PRO A 206 5.78 -10.70 11.76
N PRO A 207 4.52 -11.04 12.09
CA PRO A 207 4.05 -10.92 13.45
C PRO A 207 4.98 -11.71 14.36
N ALA A 208 5.42 -11.09 15.46
CA ALA A 208 6.29 -11.73 16.43
C ALA A 208 5.70 -13.09 16.77
N SER A 209 6.36 -14.16 16.30
CA SER A 209 5.85 -15.50 16.50
C SER A 209 5.71 -15.70 17.99
N ALA A 210 4.48 -16.03 18.44
CA ALA A 210 4.20 -16.44 19.80
C ALA A 210 5.30 -17.42 20.20
N SER A 211 6.11 -17.00 21.16
CA SER A 211 7.25 -17.74 21.64
C SER A 211 6.79 -19.14 22.00
N ASN A 212 7.19 -20.11 21.18
CA ASN A 212 7.17 -21.52 21.51
C ASN A 212 7.98 -21.68 22.80
N THR A 213 7.30 -21.57 23.94
CA THR A 213 7.73 -22.15 25.19
C THR A 213 7.57 -23.65 25.05
N GLY A 214 8.47 -24.24 24.25
CA GLY A 214 8.82 -25.63 24.35
C GLY A 214 9.44 -25.84 25.72
N SER A 215 8.59 -26.11 26.71
CA SER A 215 8.99 -26.59 28.02
C SER A 215 9.46 -28.04 27.85
N GLY A 216 10.66 -28.19 27.31
CA GLY A 216 11.45 -29.41 27.34
C GLY A 216 12.47 -29.30 28.46
N ALA A 217 12.07 -29.65 29.68
CA ALA A 217 13.02 -29.96 30.77
C ALA A 217 12.34 -30.82 31.85
N GLY A 218 11.79 -31.96 31.46
CA GLY A 218 11.48 -33.06 32.37
C GLY A 218 12.69 -34.00 32.49
N VAL A 219 13.77 -33.54 33.13
CA VAL A 219 14.88 -34.41 33.59
C VAL A 219 15.06 -34.17 35.09
N LEU A 220 14.87 -35.25 35.86
CA LEU A 220 14.88 -35.36 37.32
C LEU A 220 16.19 -34.91 37.99
N PRO A 221 16.13 -34.52 39.28
CA PRO A 221 17.17 -34.88 40.23
C PRO A 221 16.65 -35.87 41.28
N GLN A 222 17.16 -37.10 41.15
CA GLN A 222 17.66 -38.02 42.18
C GLN A 222 17.29 -37.76 43.66
N ALA A 223 16.53 -38.69 44.25
CA ALA A 223 16.28 -38.77 45.68
C ALA A 223 17.53 -39.27 46.43
N ALA A 224 17.93 -38.53 47.46
CA ALA A 224 18.95 -38.93 48.42
C ALA A 224 18.40 -39.99 49.40
N SER A 225 19.14 -41.07 49.60
CA SER A 225 18.91 -42.04 50.67
C SER A 225 19.59 -41.57 51.96
N PRO A 226 18.96 -41.64 53.14
CA PRO A 226 19.64 -41.38 54.40
C PRO A 226 20.44 -42.62 54.87
N ILE A 227 21.69 -42.36 55.29
CA ILE A 227 22.57 -43.30 55.99
C ILE A 227 22.10 -43.39 57.46
N ASN A 228 21.78 -44.60 57.91
CA ASN A 228 21.56 -44.92 59.33
C ASN A 228 22.92 -44.89 60.06
N VAL A 229 23.03 -44.01 61.06
CA VAL A 229 24.12 -44.05 62.05
C VAL A 229 23.63 -44.82 63.27
N ILE A 230 24.33 -45.92 63.56
CA ILE A 230 24.26 -46.66 64.82
C ILE A 230 25.16 -45.94 65.82
N THR A 231 24.64 -45.56 66.99
CA THR A 231 25.46 -45.38 68.20
C THR A 231 24.69 -45.81 69.44
N ALA A 232 25.37 -46.62 70.24
CA ALA A 232 24.95 -47.23 71.48
C ALA A 232 24.97 -46.25 72.67
N GLY A 233 24.18 -46.55 73.70
CA GLY A 233 24.15 -45.86 74.99
C GLY A 233 22.82 -46.08 75.70
#